data_AF-K0IJP0-F1
#
_entry.id   AF-K0IJP0-F1
#
_cell.length_a   1.000
_cell.length_b   1.000
_cell.length_c   1.000
_cell.angle_alpha   90.00
_cell.angle_beta   90.00
_cell.angle_gamma   90.00
#
_symmetry.space_group_name_H-M   'P 1'
#
loop_
_entity.id
_entity.type
_entity.pdbx_description
1 polymer ?
#
loop_
_entity_poly.entity_id
_entity_poly.type
_entity_poly.pdbx_seq_one_letter_code
_entity_poly.pdbx_strand_id
1 'polypeptide(L)'
;MVGERGAKPLLIHTFYKSKRAICSKGVKQRLIIKLLASQKSYYYPSSKPDITRGVLAKYLSDKLGISAVNAYHYVFKELDECLVPNGFVEEHGAVATGKGPGLLQKTGIPCYRLTLLGMLVASTLEDEFDLQKRIELVRHYLKSKKVLDTNEFSSIEELLLRLQRYPQKTLELIRYSVMEYINGKTRNPLDSIKRQWQ
;
A
#
# COMPACT_ATOMS: atom_id res chain seq x y z
N MET A 1 -2.28 -6.50 -16.19
CA MET A 1 -1.01 -7.14 -15.78
C MET A 1 -0.42 -6.25 -14.71
N VAL A 2 -0.17 -6.73 -13.50
CA VAL A 2 0.76 -6.01 -12.62
C VAL A 2 2.16 -6.23 -13.18
N GLY A 3 2.82 -5.13 -13.50
CA GLY A 3 3.96 -5.12 -14.40
C GLY A 3 3.55 -4.70 -15.81
N GLU A 4 3.20 -3.42 -15.98
CA GLU A 4 3.56 -2.77 -17.24
C GLU A 4 5.09 -2.86 -17.39
N ARG A 5 5.55 -3.16 -18.60
CA ARG A 5 6.98 -3.32 -18.92
C ARG A 5 7.75 -2.07 -18.47
N GLY A 6 8.39 -2.13 -17.29
CA GLY A 6 9.18 -1.03 -16.72
C GLY A 6 9.09 -0.87 -15.19
N ALA A 7 8.02 -1.34 -14.53
CA ALA A 7 7.85 -1.18 -13.09
C ALA A 7 8.79 -2.08 -12.27
N LYS A 8 9.43 -1.53 -11.24
CA LYS A 8 10.29 -2.29 -10.32
C LYS A 8 9.45 -3.14 -9.35
N PRO A 9 9.95 -4.32 -8.95
CA PRO A 9 9.20 -5.22 -8.07
C PRO A 9 9.02 -4.62 -6.68
N LEU A 10 7.90 -4.97 -6.05
CA LEU A 10 7.65 -4.68 -4.64
C LEU A 10 8.40 -5.70 -3.78
N LEU A 11 9.24 -5.22 -2.86
CA LEU A 11 10.20 -6.01 -2.07
C LEU A 11 9.87 -6.02 -0.57
N ILE A 12 8.63 -5.69 -0.21
CA ILE A 12 8.18 -5.57 1.19
C ILE A 12 8.31 -6.87 2.00
N HIS A 13 8.40 -8.04 1.36
CA HIS A 13 8.59 -9.33 2.01
C HIS A 13 9.92 -10.00 1.61
N THR A 14 10.83 -9.24 1.00
CA THR A 14 12.12 -9.77 0.53
C THR A 14 13.18 -9.61 1.62
N PHE A 15 13.74 -10.72 2.08
CA PHE A 15 14.81 -10.77 3.07
C PHE A 15 16.19 -10.87 2.42
N TYR A 16 17.24 -10.41 3.11
CA TYR A 16 18.60 -10.72 2.71
C TYR A 16 18.86 -12.22 2.82
N LYS A 17 19.59 -12.81 1.86
CA LYS A 17 19.94 -14.24 1.91
C LYS A 17 20.78 -14.62 3.14
N SER A 18 21.54 -13.67 3.69
CA SER A 18 22.47 -13.87 4.79
C SER A 18 21.93 -13.49 6.17
N LYS A 19 20.76 -12.85 6.27
CA LYS A 19 20.19 -12.37 7.54
C LYS A 19 18.66 -12.48 7.49
N ARG A 20 18.00 -12.81 8.61
CA ARG A 20 16.52 -12.74 8.75
C ARG A 20 15.99 -11.28 8.79
N ALA A 21 16.62 -10.37 8.04
CA ALA A 21 16.27 -8.96 7.96
C ALA A 21 15.79 -8.63 6.54
N ILE A 22 14.75 -7.79 6.46
CA ILE A 22 14.20 -7.30 5.19
C ILE A 22 15.26 -6.47 4.45
N CYS A 23 15.28 -6.56 3.12
CA CYS A 23 16.21 -5.79 2.31
C CYS A 23 15.97 -4.28 2.48
N SER A 24 17.01 -3.46 2.29
CA SER A 24 16.93 -2.01 2.55
C SER A 24 15.86 -1.30 1.70
N LYS A 25 15.61 -1.78 0.48
CA LYS A 25 14.49 -1.30 -0.37
C LYS A 25 13.13 -1.66 0.22
N GLY A 26 12.95 -2.92 0.63
CA GLY A 26 11.73 -3.39 1.27
C GLY A 26 11.40 -2.60 2.53
N VAL A 27 12.40 -2.27 3.36
CA VAL A 27 12.21 -1.43 4.55
C VAL A 27 11.69 -0.04 4.16
N LYS A 28 12.26 0.61 3.14
CA LYS A 28 11.81 1.93 2.68
C LYS A 28 10.37 1.89 2.14
N GLN A 29 10.05 0.87 1.33
CA GLN A 29 8.70 0.65 0.80
C GLN A 29 7.69 0.44 1.94
N ARG A 30 8.04 -0.38 2.95
CA ARG A 30 7.21 -0.59 4.15
C ARG A 30 6.95 0.72 4.88
N LEU A 31 7.98 1.55 5.09
CA LEU A 31 7.83 2.83 5.79
C LEU A 31 6.92 3.82 5.02
N ILE A 32 7.03 3.87 3.69
CA ILE A 32 6.13 4.68 2.85
C ILE A 32 4.70 4.17 2.96
N ILE A 33 4.47 2.87 2.73
CA ILE A 33 3.15 2.24 2.82
C ILE A 33 2.57 2.43 4.22
N LYS A 34 3.39 2.30 5.27
CA LYS A 34 2.98 2.45 6.66
C LYS A 34 2.42 3.84 6.95
N LEU A 35 3.15 4.88 6.55
CA LEU A 35 2.71 6.25 6.77
C LEU A 35 1.41 6.54 6.02
N LEU A 36 1.30 6.07 4.77
CA LEU A 36 0.08 6.22 3.97
C LEU A 36 -1.12 5.46 4.58
N ALA A 37 -0.93 4.24 5.07
CA ALA A 37 -1.97 3.46 5.75
C ALA A 37 -2.28 3.92 7.18
N SER A 38 -1.53 4.89 7.73
CA SER A 38 -1.81 5.46 9.05
C SER A 38 -2.73 6.69 8.98
N GLN A 39 -2.90 7.31 7.80
CA GLN A 39 -3.78 8.46 7.64
C GLN A 39 -5.23 8.04 7.47
N LYS A 40 -6.21 8.82 7.93
CA LYS A 40 -7.62 8.53 7.60
C LYS A 40 -7.96 8.89 6.15
N SER A 41 -7.09 9.63 5.46
CA SER A 41 -7.37 10.17 4.12
C SER A 41 -7.50 9.11 3.03
N TYR A 42 -6.94 7.92 3.22
CA TYR A 42 -7.13 6.82 2.26
C TYR A 42 -8.54 6.20 2.31
N TYR A 43 -9.32 6.38 3.39
CA TYR A 43 -10.71 5.87 3.47
C TYR A 43 -11.74 6.76 2.76
N TYR A 44 -11.43 8.05 2.59
CA TYR A 44 -12.39 9.05 2.16
C TYR A 44 -11.81 9.89 1.00
N PRO A 45 -12.29 9.69 -0.24
CA PRO A 45 -11.80 10.45 -1.39
C PRO A 45 -12.02 11.96 -1.32
N SER A 46 -12.97 12.41 -0.50
CA SER A 46 -13.24 13.83 -0.25
C SER A 46 -12.36 14.44 0.85
N SER A 47 -11.51 13.66 1.50
CA SER A 47 -10.64 14.16 2.56
C SER A 47 -9.54 15.07 2.03
N LYS A 48 -9.13 16.05 2.85
CA LYS A 48 -8.05 16.97 2.49
C LYS A 48 -6.75 16.18 2.26
N PRO A 49 -6.10 16.36 1.11
CA PRO A 49 -4.81 15.72 0.84
C PRO A 49 -3.73 16.26 1.78
N ASP A 50 -2.94 15.36 2.35
CA ASP A 50 -2.02 15.68 3.44
C ASP A 50 -0.60 15.08 3.30
N ILE A 51 -0.44 13.98 2.55
CA ILE A 51 0.86 13.30 2.42
C ILE A 51 1.56 13.65 1.11
N THR A 52 2.43 14.64 1.16
CA THR A 52 3.35 14.98 0.05
C THR A 52 4.63 14.14 0.10
N ARG A 53 5.42 14.14 -0.99
CA ARG A 53 6.79 13.56 -0.98
C ARG A 53 7.66 14.11 0.15
N GLY A 54 7.50 15.39 0.48
CA GLY A 54 8.24 16.03 1.58
C GLY A 54 7.89 15.46 2.94
N VAL A 55 6.60 15.19 3.19
CA VAL A 55 6.14 14.55 4.44
C VAL A 55 6.69 13.12 4.55
N LEU A 56 6.60 12.35 3.45
CA LEU A 56 7.19 11.00 3.39
C LEU A 56 8.70 11.02 3.63
N ALA A 57 9.42 11.97 3.01
CA ALA A 57 10.86 12.10 3.13
C ALA A 57 11.27 12.44 4.57
N LYS A 58 10.56 13.36 5.23
CA LYS A 58 10.80 13.68 6.64
C LYS A 58 10.61 12.45 7.52
N TYR A 59 9.49 11.74 7.36
CA TYR A 59 9.23 10.52 8.12
C TYR A 59 10.31 9.46 7.92
N LEU A 60 10.76 9.26 6.66
CA LEU A 60 11.79 8.28 6.32
C LEU A 60 13.17 8.69 6.87
N SER A 61 13.49 9.99 6.84
CA SER A 61 14.70 10.57 7.42
C SER A 61 14.77 10.28 8.92
N ASP A 62 13.70 10.56 9.65
CA ASP A 62 13.59 10.36 11.10
C ASP A 62 13.68 8.87 11.47
N LYS A 63 13.01 7.99 10.71
CA LYS A 63 12.97 6.54 11.00
C LYS A 63 14.27 5.80 10.68
N LEU A 64 15.02 6.27 9.68
CA LEU A 64 16.25 5.61 9.24
C LEU A 64 17.53 6.31 9.70
N GLY A 65 17.44 7.49 10.31
CA GLY A 65 18.61 8.28 10.71
C GLY A 65 19.46 8.74 9.52
N ILE A 66 18.83 9.02 8.38
CA ILE A 66 19.51 9.46 7.14
C ILE A 66 19.21 10.92 6.84
N SER A 67 20.02 11.56 5.98
CA SER A 67 19.77 12.94 5.57
C SER A 67 18.45 13.11 4.81
N ALA A 68 17.82 14.29 4.95
CA ALA A 68 16.58 14.63 4.27
C ALA A 68 16.69 14.53 2.74
N VAL A 69 17.84 14.87 2.16
CA VAL A 69 18.11 14.76 0.72
C VAL A 69 18.07 13.29 0.27
N ASN A 70 18.74 12.40 1.01
CA ASN A 70 18.74 10.97 0.70
C ASN A 70 17.36 10.37 0.88
N ALA A 71 16.64 10.74 1.96
CA ALA A 71 15.28 10.29 2.20
C ALA A 71 14.34 10.73 1.06
N TYR A 72 14.44 11.98 0.60
CA TYR A 72 13.64 12.49 -0.51
C TYR A 72 13.93 11.73 -1.81
N HIS A 73 15.20 11.49 -2.12
CA HIS A 73 15.59 10.70 -3.30
C HIS A 73 15.03 9.27 -3.24
N TYR A 74 15.06 8.63 -2.07
CA TYR A 74 14.45 7.30 -1.90
C TYR A 74 12.94 7.34 -2.07
N VAL A 75 12.24 8.31 -1.48
CA VAL A 75 10.79 8.45 -1.64
C VAL A 75 10.43 8.64 -3.11
N PHE A 76 11.12 9.55 -3.80
CA PHE A 76 10.92 9.78 -5.23
C PHE A 76 11.08 8.48 -6.03
N LYS A 77 12.19 7.77 -5.80
CA LYS A 77 12.51 6.53 -6.50
C LYS A 77 11.49 5.43 -6.26
N GLU A 78 11.13 5.18 -4.99
CA GLU A 78 10.19 4.10 -4.67
C GLU A 78 8.77 4.43 -5.12
N LEU A 79 8.33 5.69 -5.08
CA LEU A 79 7.04 6.09 -5.63
C LEU A 79 7.00 5.92 -7.15
N ASP A 80 7.93 6.55 -7.86
CA ASP A 80 7.84 6.71 -9.32
C ASP A 80 8.26 5.44 -10.08
N GLU A 81 9.15 4.62 -9.51
CA GLU A 81 9.61 3.40 -10.17
C GLU A 81 8.89 2.13 -9.70
N CYS A 82 8.23 2.16 -8.53
CA CYS A 82 7.63 0.95 -7.93
C CYS A 82 6.18 1.15 -7.49
N LEU A 83 5.91 1.98 -6.49
CA LEU A 83 4.61 2.00 -5.81
C LEU A 83 3.47 2.53 -6.70
N VAL A 84 3.73 3.59 -7.48
CA VAL A 84 2.74 4.16 -8.41
C VAL A 84 2.59 3.28 -9.65
N PRO A 85 3.67 2.86 -10.36
CA PRO A 85 3.51 2.00 -11.55
C PRO A 85 2.86 0.64 -11.28
N ASN A 86 3.02 0.07 -10.08
CA ASN A 86 2.33 -1.17 -9.71
C ASN A 86 0.91 -0.93 -9.16
N GLY A 87 0.44 0.32 -9.10
CA GLY A 87 -0.92 0.67 -8.67
C GLY A 87 -1.17 0.48 -7.17
N PHE A 88 -0.13 0.49 -6.34
CA PHE A 88 -0.28 0.42 -4.87
C PHE A 88 -0.50 1.80 -4.25
N VAL A 89 0.05 2.84 -4.87
CA VAL A 89 -0.08 4.24 -4.48
C VAL A 89 -0.57 5.04 -5.67
N GLU A 90 -1.39 6.04 -5.43
CA GLU A 90 -1.82 7.00 -6.45
C GLU A 90 -1.68 8.43 -5.95
N GLU A 91 -1.56 9.36 -6.90
CA GLU A 91 -1.69 10.79 -6.59
C GLU A 91 -3.15 11.10 -6.24
N HIS A 92 -3.34 11.82 -5.14
CA HIS A 92 -4.65 12.19 -4.63
C HIS A 92 -4.64 13.66 -4.22
N GLY A 93 -4.97 14.51 -5.19
CA GLY A 93 -5.03 15.95 -4.99
C GLY A 93 -3.68 16.61 -4.71
N ALA A 94 -3.74 17.86 -4.30
CA ALA A 94 -2.57 18.66 -4.01
C ALA A 94 -2.81 19.61 -2.84
N VAL A 95 -1.76 19.90 -2.08
CA VAL A 95 -1.76 20.93 -1.04
C VAL A 95 -1.42 22.26 -1.66
N ALA A 96 -2.34 23.23 -1.57
CA ALA A 96 -2.11 24.60 -2.00
C ALA A 96 -0.89 25.19 -1.27
N THR A 97 -0.03 25.91 -2.00
CA THR A 97 1.13 26.59 -1.44
C THR A 97 1.15 28.05 -1.88
N GLY A 98 1.31 28.97 -0.93
CA GLY A 98 1.59 30.38 -1.22
C GLY A 98 3.07 30.68 -1.50
N LYS A 99 3.93 29.65 -1.47
CA LYS A 99 5.38 29.76 -1.62
C LYS A 99 5.88 28.94 -2.82
N GLY A 100 6.91 29.44 -3.49
CA GLY A 100 7.57 28.79 -4.63
C GLY A 100 7.17 29.34 -5.99
N PRO A 101 7.62 28.73 -7.10
CA PRO A 101 7.28 29.13 -8.47
C PRO A 101 5.77 29.27 -8.70
N GLY A 102 5.36 30.24 -9.52
CA GLY A 102 3.93 30.52 -9.76
C GLY A 102 3.13 29.32 -10.27
N LEU A 103 3.76 28.37 -10.97
CA LEU A 103 3.11 27.12 -11.38
C LEU A 103 2.74 26.25 -10.16
N LEU A 104 3.65 26.07 -9.21
CA LEU A 104 3.41 25.32 -7.97
C LEU A 104 2.35 25.98 -7.09
N GLN A 105 2.26 27.30 -7.11
CA GLN A 105 1.18 28.01 -6.40
C GLN A 105 -0.20 27.74 -7.03
N LYS A 106 -0.26 27.57 -8.36
CA LYS A 106 -1.48 27.25 -9.10
C LYS A 106 -1.89 25.77 -8.99
N THR A 107 -0.93 24.85 -9.09
CA THR A 107 -1.20 23.41 -9.11
C THR A 107 -1.19 22.78 -7.72
N GLY A 108 -0.54 23.41 -6.74
CA GLY A 108 -0.26 22.83 -5.44
C GLY A 108 0.85 21.77 -5.47
N ILE A 109 1.20 21.28 -4.29
CA ILE A 109 2.18 20.19 -4.10
C ILE A 109 1.42 18.85 -4.14
N PRO A 110 1.77 17.90 -5.04
CA PRO A 110 1.08 16.62 -5.13
C PRO A 110 1.10 15.83 -3.83
N CYS A 111 -0.02 15.19 -3.54
CA CYS A 111 -0.18 14.27 -2.41
C CYS A 111 -0.44 12.85 -2.89
N TYR A 112 -0.15 11.88 -2.03
CA TYR A 112 -0.22 10.46 -2.32
C TYR A 112 -1.10 9.75 -1.31
N ARG A 113 -1.81 8.71 -1.75
CA ARG A 113 -2.55 7.79 -0.87
C ARG A 113 -2.41 6.35 -1.34
N LEU A 114 -2.78 5.40 -0.49
CA LEU A 114 -2.93 4.01 -0.92
C LEU A 114 -4.17 3.86 -1.81
N THR A 115 -4.02 3.08 -2.87
CA THR A 115 -5.16 2.54 -3.62
C THR A 115 -5.83 1.43 -2.80
N LEU A 116 -6.98 0.91 -3.25
CA LEU A 116 -7.59 -0.29 -2.65
C LEU A 116 -6.58 -1.45 -2.61
N LEU A 117 -5.85 -1.68 -3.70
CA LEU A 117 -4.81 -2.70 -3.76
C LEU A 117 -3.68 -2.41 -2.77
N GLY A 118 -3.25 -1.14 -2.66
CA GLY A 118 -2.27 -0.70 -1.67
C GLY A 118 -2.69 -0.97 -0.23
N MET A 119 -3.98 -0.80 0.11
CA MET A 119 -4.52 -1.13 1.43
C MET A 119 -4.46 -2.63 1.71
N LEU A 120 -4.81 -3.45 0.72
CA LEU A 120 -4.71 -4.90 0.85
C LEU A 120 -3.26 -5.33 1.07
N VAL A 121 -2.31 -4.75 0.34
CA VAL A 121 -0.87 -4.97 0.54
C VAL A 121 -0.42 -4.52 1.93
N ALA A 122 -0.82 -3.33 2.39
CA ALA A 122 -0.49 -2.81 3.71
C ALA A 122 -0.96 -3.75 4.84
N SER A 123 -2.11 -4.41 4.66
CA SER A 123 -2.65 -5.36 5.65
C SER A 123 -1.76 -6.60 5.88
N THR A 124 -0.80 -6.85 5.00
CA THR A 124 0.16 -7.96 5.11
C THR A 124 1.40 -7.64 5.95
N LEU A 125 1.55 -6.38 6.37
CA LEU A 125 2.71 -5.89 7.15
C LEU A 125 2.47 -6.09 8.65
N GLU A 126 2.55 -7.34 9.10
CA GLU A 126 2.28 -7.73 10.49
C GLU A 126 3.18 -7.06 11.54
N ASP A 127 4.42 -6.73 11.16
CA ASP A 127 5.36 -6.03 12.04
C ASP A 127 5.07 -4.53 12.15
N GLU A 128 4.30 -3.98 11.22
CA GLU A 128 4.04 -2.53 11.11
C GLU A 128 2.69 -2.12 11.66
N PHE A 129 1.74 -3.06 11.71
CA PHE A 129 0.35 -2.83 12.06
C PHE A 129 -0.20 -3.91 13.00
N ASP A 130 -0.93 -3.47 14.01
CA ASP A 130 -1.68 -4.37 14.87
C ASP A 130 -2.81 -5.09 14.13
N LEU A 131 -3.37 -6.10 14.79
CA LEU A 131 -4.45 -6.93 14.25
C LEU A 131 -5.67 -6.10 13.83
N GLN A 132 -6.06 -5.09 14.62
CA GLN A 132 -7.26 -4.29 14.34
C GLN A 132 -7.07 -3.47 13.08
N LYS A 133 -5.91 -2.84 12.90
CA LYS A 133 -5.59 -2.05 11.72
C LYS A 133 -5.56 -2.91 10.47
N ARG A 134 -4.98 -4.11 10.54
CA ARG A 134 -4.97 -5.07 9.42
C ARG A 134 -6.38 -5.51 9.02
N ILE A 135 -7.24 -5.80 10.00
CA ILE A 135 -8.66 -6.13 9.76
C ILE A 135 -9.38 -4.95 9.11
N GLU A 136 -9.15 -3.72 9.59
CA GLU A 136 -9.75 -2.50 9.06
C GLU A 136 -9.43 -2.32 7.56
N LEU A 137 -8.16 -2.45 7.19
CA LEU A 137 -7.67 -2.35 5.82
C LEU A 137 -8.31 -3.39 4.89
N VAL A 138 -8.32 -4.67 5.30
CA VAL A 138 -8.94 -5.75 4.51
C VAL A 138 -10.44 -5.53 4.38
N ARG A 139 -11.13 -5.20 5.48
CA ARG A 139 -12.58 -5.00 5.48
C ARG A 139 -12.97 -3.87 4.52
N HIS A 140 -12.21 -2.77 4.51
CA HIS A 140 -12.47 -1.69 3.58
C HIS A 140 -12.22 -2.11 2.13
N TYR A 141 -11.11 -2.80 1.85
CA TYR A 141 -10.85 -3.35 0.51
C TYR A 141 -12.01 -4.21 0.01
N LEU A 142 -12.46 -5.18 0.82
CA LEU A 142 -13.53 -6.10 0.48
C LEU A 142 -14.86 -5.38 0.25
N LYS A 143 -15.24 -4.46 1.14
CA LYS A 143 -16.47 -3.66 0.99
C LYS A 143 -16.45 -2.80 -0.27
N SER A 144 -15.32 -2.16 -0.57
CA SER A 144 -15.17 -1.35 -1.77
C SER A 144 -15.18 -2.20 -3.04
N LYS A 145 -14.54 -3.38 -3.04
CA LYS A 145 -14.56 -4.31 -4.18
C LYS A 145 -15.97 -4.86 -4.44
N LYS A 146 -16.75 -5.16 -3.40
CA LYS A 146 -18.17 -5.58 -3.48
C LYS A 146 -19.04 -4.57 -4.23
N VAL A 147 -18.79 -3.27 -4.03
CA VAL A 147 -19.51 -2.19 -4.73
C VAL A 147 -19.13 -2.13 -6.21
N LEU A 148 -17.89 -2.49 -6.55
CA LEU A 148 -17.36 -2.38 -7.91
C LEU A 148 -17.57 -3.64 -8.77
N ASP A 149 -17.80 -4.81 -8.16
CA ASP A 149 -17.84 -6.09 -8.86
C ASP A 149 -18.92 -7.03 -8.28
N THR A 150 -20.10 -7.04 -8.90
CA THR A 150 -21.26 -7.81 -8.45
C THR A 150 -21.08 -9.32 -8.63
N ASN A 151 -20.19 -9.76 -9.54
CA ASN A 151 -19.97 -11.18 -9.82
C ASN A 151 -19.16 -11.88 -8.71
N GLU A 152 -18.37 -11.12 -7.93
CA GLU A 152 -17.59 -11.66 -6.81
C GLU A 152 -18.31 -11.54 -5.45
N PHE A 153 -19.55 -11.04 -5.43
CA PHE A 153 -20.29 -10.68 -4.21
C PHE A 153 -20.34 -11.82 -3.17
N SER A 154 -20.68 -13.04 -3.60
CA SER A 154 -20.80 -14.20 -2.70
C SER A 154 -19.46 -14.58 -2.05
N SER A 155 -18.37 -14.58 -2.82
CA SER A 155 -17.02 -14.86 -2.31
C SER A 155 -16.53 -13.76 -1.35
N ILE A 156 -16.90 -12.50 -1.61
CA ILE A 156 -16.53 -11.38 -0.74
C ILE A 156 -17.27 -11.44 0.60
N GLU A 157 -18.56 -11.78 0.61
CA GLU A 157 -19.32 -11.96 1.85
C GLU A 157 -18.77 -13.11 2.70
N GLU A 158 -18.40 -14.23 2.08
CA GLU A 158 -17.76 -15.33 2.79
C GLU A 158 -16.43 -14.88 3.43
N LEU A 159 -15.59 -14.15 2.67
CA LEU A 159 -14.34 -13.61 3.19
C LEU A 159 -14.55 -12.62 4.34
N LEU A 160 -15.57 -11.76 4.27
CA LEU A 160 -15.92 -10.85 5.37
C LEU A 160 -16.35 -11.61 6.62
N LEU A 161 -17.17 -12.67 6.46
CA LEU A 161 -17.61 -13.51 7.57
C LEU A 161 -16.43 -14.26 8.21
N ARG A 162 -15.52 -14.80 7.41
CA ARG A 162 -14.30 -15.45 7.90
C ARG A 162 -13.37 -14.46 8.60
N LEU A 163 -13.20 -13.26 8.05
CA LEU A 163 -12.40 -12.21 8.70
C LEU A 163 -12.97 -11.85 10.07
N GLN A 164 -14.30 -11.88 10.23
CA GLN A 164 -14.95 -11.66 11.53
C GLN A 164 -14.78 -12.84 12.49
N ARG A 165 -14.95 -14.08 12.02
CA ARG A 165 -14.91 -15.29 12.87
C ARG A 165 -13.49 -15.77 13.19
N TYR A 166 -12.58 -15.67 12.23
CA TYR A 166 -11.21 -16.20 12.28
C TYR A 166 -10.22 -15.17 11.69
N PRO A 167 -10.06 -13.99 12.31
CA PRO A 167 -9.30 -12.88 11.73
C PRO A 167 -7.86 -13.23 11.41
N GLN A 168 -7.14 -13.86 12.34
CA GLN A 168 -5.72 -14.21 12.14
C GLN A 168 -5.53 -15.19 10.97
N LYS A 169 -6.28 -16.30 10.96
CA LYS A 169 -6.23 -17.28 9.87
C LYS A 169 -6.58 -16.65 8.52
N THR A 170 -7.60 -15.79 8.49
CA THR A 170 -8.03 -15.12 7.27
C THR A 170 -6.97 -14.13 6.77
N LEU A 171 -6.33 -13.39 7.67
CA LEU A 171 -5.24 -12.48 7.32
C LEU A 171 -4.01 -13.21 6.79
N GLU A 172 -3.69 -14.39 7.32
CA GLU A 172 -2.59 -15.23 6.79
C GLU A 172 -2.91 -15.76 5.38
N LEU A 173 -4.14 -16.20 5.13
CA LEU A 173 -4.60 -16.58 3.80
C LEU A 173 -4.50 -15.42 2.80
N ILE A 174 -4.95 -14.25 3.21
CA ILE A 174 -4.85 -13.02 2.40
C ILE A 174 -3.40 -12.67 2.12
N ARG A 175 -2.55 -12.71 3.15
CA ARG A 175 -1.11 -12.46 2.99
C ARG A 175 -0.50 -13.40 1.97
N TYR A 176 -0.76 -14.70 2.07
CA TYR A 176 -0.27 -15.68 1.10
C TYR A 176 -0.72 -15.33 -0.33
N SER A 177 -2.00 -15.07 -0.53
CA SER A 177 -2.57 -14.72 -1.84
C SER A 177 -2.00 -13.42 -2.41
N VAL A 178 -1.82 -12.40 -1.58
CA VAL A 178 -1.17 -11.13 -1.96
C VAL A 178 0.29 -11.35 -2.35
N MET A 179 1.03 -12.23 -1.65
CA MET A 179 2.40 -12.56 -2.04
C MET A 179 2.45 -13.29 -3.38
N GLU A 180 1.52 -14.19 -3.67
CA GLU A 180 1.45 -14.84 -4.98
C GLU A 180 1.23 -13.81 -6.10
N TYR A 181 0.34 -12.85 -5.85
CA TYR A 181 0.07 -11.74 -6.77
C TYR A 181 1.29 -10.83 -6.98
N ILE A 182 1.95 -10.38 -5.91
CA ILE A 182 3.16 -9.54 -6.00
C ILE A 182 4.27 -10.24 -6.79
N ASN A 183 4.38 -11.57 -6.65
CA ASN A 183 5.35 -12.37 -7.39
C ASN A 183 4.89 -12.74 -8.81
N GLY A 184 3.76 -12.21 -9.28
CA GLY A 184 3.24 -12.44 -10.63
C GLY A 184 2.66 -13.84 -10.86
N LYS A 185 2.42 -14.64 -9.80
CA LYS A 185 1.84 -15.99 -9.91
C LYS A 185 0.33 -15.97 -10.15
N THR A 186 -0.36 -14.89 -9.76
CA THR A 186 -1.79 -14.69 -9.98
C THR A 186 -2.08 -13.33 -10.59
N ARG A 187 -3.27 -13.19 -11.20
CA ARG A 187 -3.69 -11.94 -11.84
C ARG A 187 -4.52 -11.06 -10.90
N ASN A 188 -5.17 -11.65 -9.90
CA ASN A 188 -5.92 -10.95 -8.87
C ASN A 188 -5.42 -11.38 -7.48
N PRO A 189 -5.27 -10.44 -6.53
CA PRO A 189 -4.73 -10.72 -5.19
C PRO A 189 -5.62 -11.62 -4.32
N LEU A 190 -6.83 -11.98 -4.75
CA LEU A 190 -7.72 -12.94 -4.07
C LEU A 190 -7.81 -14.30 -4.77
N ASP A 191 -7.18 -14.49 -5.94
CA ASP A 191 -7.31 -15.72 -6.74
C ASP A 191 -6.90 -16.98 -5.98
N SER A 192 -5.82 -16.90 -5.20
CA SER A 192 -5.29 -18.06 -4.49
C SER A 192 -6.16 -18.48 -3.31
N ILE A 193 -6.94 -17.56 -2.76
CA ILE A 193 -7.86 -17.87 -1.67
C ILE A 193 -8.97 -18.79 -2.18
N LYS A 194 -9.49 -18.56 -3.39
CA LYS A 194 -10.52 -19.39 -4.03
C LYS A 194 -10.05 -20.84 -4.26
N ARG A 195 -8.74 -21.07 -4.49
CA ARG A 195 -8.18 -22.41 -4.71
C ARG A 195 -8.04 -23.23 -3.44
N GLN A 196 -7.89 -22.58 -2.29
CA GLN A 196 -7.81 -23.24 -0.99
C GLN A 196 -9.21 -23.51 -0.39
N TRP A 197 -10.28 -23.27 -1.18
CA TRP A 197 -11.67 -23.54 -0.83
C TRP A 197 -12.23 -24.81 -1.48
N GLN A 198 -11.47 -25.45 -2.39
CA GLN A 198 -11.77 -26.77 -2.96
C GLN A 198 -10.96 -27.84 -2.24
#